data_AF-A0A522BRW8-F1
#
_entry.id   AF-A0A522BRW8-F1
#
_cell.length_a   1.000
_cell.length_b   1.000
_cell.length_c   1.000
_cell.angle_alpha   90.00
_cell.angle_beta   90.00
_cell.angle_gamma   90.00
#
_symmetry.space_group_name_H-M   'P 1'
#
loop_
_entity.id
_entity.type
_entity.pdbx_description
1 polymer ?
#
loop_
_entity_poly.entity_id
_entity_poly.type
_entity_poly.pdbx_seq_one_letter_code
_entity_poly.pdbx_strand_id
1 'polypeptide(L)'
;MALALYRKYRPQTFADVTNQNHIKITLANELLTGKVAHAYLFTGPRGVGKTTMARILAKAVNCLNRQPVESEPCGQCAACEEITAGRALDVMEIDAASNTGVDNVRENIIEHVRFTPLALKNKVFIIDEVHMLSVSAFNALLKTLEEPPPHAIFILATTELHKVPATIVSRCQRFDFKRIAVPELSGRLARLAALEGRQVDAAVIEQISRAAGGSLRDAESLLAQIFSVADGPIGEEQASLILPHSEVDLAVEFLSSALRRNAGGALTVVARVADEGVDPLRFTDDCIAVLRKMLLVSLERDTSALSGVFDSETEKAIVRLAGESDLKRVSAAIELLLNKRQQIKVSDAGVLPLELAAVELTLESEQPPLSKKEPAIKPLPPSPVQPPVARPVLTRRSDFEQHPAPPRRPATAQNVKTTIEDVRNRWPDFVRAVGELNHSLPFVLNVSAPLRLEQGTLVIGSRYPFHCERLNEEKHYLSLRAACAQIFGEELGVAAEVSDAVPEDAAGEVAPLTAPVDTDPALKAVLDALGGKVV
;
A
#
# COMPACT_ATOMS: atom_id res chain seq x y z
N MET A 1 16.43 23.38 -17.78
CA MET A 1 15.43 22.84 -16.83
C MET A 1 15.87 23.17 -15.42
N ALA A 2 15.13 24.01 -14.70
CA ALA A 2 15.40 24.24 -13.28
C ALA A 2 15.24 22.90 -12.53
N LEU A 3 16.27 22.48 -11.78
CA LEU A 3 16.18 21.30 -10.92
C LEU A 3 15.06 21.52 -9.91
N ALA A 4 14.17 20.54 -9.76
CA ALA A 4 13.11 20.59 -8.74
C ALA A 4 13.71 20.88 -7.35
N LEU A 5 13.05 21.73 -6.56
CA LEU A 5 13.57 22.22 -5.26
C LEU A 5 14.01 21.08 -4.34
N TYR A 6 13.24 19.99 -4.27
CA TYR A 6 13.54 18.83 -3.43
C TYR A 6 14.80 18.04 -3.85
N ARG A 7 15.27 18.22 -5.09
CA ARG A 7 16.55 17.68 -5.55
C ARG A 7 17.69 18.66 -5.27
N LYS A 8 17.47 19.95 -5.58
CA LYS A 8 18.45 21.03 -5.40
C LYS A 8 18.86 21.21 -3.93
N TYR A 9 17.89 21.19 -3.02
CA TYR A 9 18.10 21.41 -1.58
C TYR A 9 18.02 20.14 -0.74
N ARG A 10 18.24 18.98 -1.36
CA ARG A 10 18.28 17.71 -0.62
C ARG A 10 19.35 17.81 0.48
N PRO A 11 19.00 17.57 1.76
CA PRO A 11 19.93 17.62 2.88
C PRO A 11 21.21 16.82 2.64
N GLN A 12 22.36 17.39 2.98
CA GLN A 12 23.67 16.76 2.77
C GLN A 12 24.30 16.27 4.08
N THR A 13 23.94 16.84 5.22
CA THR A 13 24.41 16.48 6.55
C THR A 13 23.24 16.03 7.44
N PHE A 14 23.51 15.38 8.57
CA PHE A 14 22.46 15.07 9.54
C PHE A 14 21.83 16.35 10.09
N ALA A 15 22.63 17.39 10.34
CA ALA A 15 22.15 18.70 10.77
C ALA A 15 21.09 19.33 9.83
N ASP A 16 21.25 19.16 8.52
CA ASP A 16 20.33 19.71 7.52
C ASP A 16 18.97 19.00 7.46
N VAL A 17 18.87 17.78 8.01
CA VAL A 17 17.63 17.01 8.01
C VAL A 17 16.65 17.65 9.00
N THR A 18 15.50 18.06 8.46
CA THR A 18 14.43 18.68 9.23
C THR A 18 13.76 17.65 10.14
N ASN A 19 13.71 17.97 11.44
CA ASN A 19 13.20 17.08 12.51
C ASN A 19 13.95 15.73 12.57
N GLN A 20 13.31 14.66 13.05
CA GLN A 20 13.85 13.31 13.28
C GLN A 20 15.04 13.29 14.25
N ASN A 21 15.03 14.15 15.28
CA ASN A 21 16.16 14.33 16.18
C ASN A 21 16.60 13.03 16.87
N HIS A 22 15.66 12.16 17.26
CA HIS A 22 15.99 10.86 17.86
C HIS A 22 16.80 9.97 16.91
N ILE A 23 16.50 9.98 15.62
CA ILE A 23 17.21 9.20 14.59
C ILE A 23 18.59 9.79 14.35
N LYS A 24 18.66 11.11 14.14
CA LYS A 24 19.93 11.83 13.91
C LYS A 24 20.93 11.60 15.02
N ILE A 25 20.50 11.77 16.28
CA ILE A 25 21.36 11.61 17.45
C ILE A 25 21.86 10.17 17.58
N THR A 26 20.97 9.19 17.35
CA THR A 26 21.35 7.77 17.46
C THR A 26 22.37 7.37 16.40
N LEU A 27 22.10 7.70 15.13
CA LEU A 27 23.04 7.42 14.03
C LEU A 27 24.36 8.16 14.21
N ALA A 28 24.33 9.41 14.68
CA ALA A 28 25.54 10.16 14.99
C ALA A 28 26.38 9.46 16.08
N ASN A 29 25.74 9.00 17.15
CA ASN A 29 26.42 8.29 18.24
C ASN A 29 27.01 6.95 17.79
N GLU A 30 26.34 6.21 16.90
CA GLU A 30 26.88 4.96 16.34
C GLU A 30 28.13 5.21 15.50
N LEU A 31 28.15 6.30 14.74
CA LEU A 31 29.32 6.70 13.95
C LEU A 31 30.50 7.12 14.85
N LEU A 32 30.23 7.85 15.93
CA LEU A 32 31.24 8.27 16.92
C LEU A 32 31.82 7.08 17.71
N THR A 33 30.97 6.12 18.07
CA THR A 33 31.37 4.93 18.84
C THR A 33 31.94 3.81 17.96
N GLY A 34 31.87 3.95 16.63
CA GLY A 34 32.26 2.90 15.68
C GLY A 34 31.35 1.67 15.69
N LYS A 35 30.16 1.77 16.30
CA LYS A 35 29.19 0.67 16.45
C LYS A 35 28.09 0.74 15.40
N VAL A 36 28.48 0.87 14.14
CA VAL A 36 27.55 0.91 13.00
C VAL A 36 26.97 -0.50 12.79
N ALA A 37 25.64 -0.62 12.79
CA ALA A 37 24.96 -1.87 12.48
C ALA A 37 25.14 -2.28 11.01
N HIS A 38 25.06 -3.58 10.74
CA HIS A 38 25.12 -4.12 9.39
C HIS A 38 23.80 -3.94 8.62
N ALA A 39 22.67 -3.74 9.31
CA ALA A 39 21.36 -3.59 8.69
C ALA A 39 20.47 -2.58 9.44
N TYR A 40 19.88 -1.66 8.69
CA TYR A 40 18.97 -0.62 9.15
C TYR A 40 17.62 -0.75 8.47
N LEU A 41 16.53 -0.55 9.21
CA LEU A 41 15.16 -0.48 8.68
C LEU A 41 14.55 0.88 8.98
N PHE A 42 14.48 1.73 7.96
CA PHE A 42 13.86 3.05 8.01
C PHE A 42 12.40 2.93 7.59
N THR A 43 11.49 3.13 8.54
CA THR A 43 10.05 3.03 8.29
C THR A 43 9.35 4.33 8.62
N GLY A 44 8.33 4.67 7.85
CA GLY A 44 7.50 5.84 8.10
C GLY A 44 6.88 6.40 6.83
N PRO A 45 6.08 7.48 6.94
CA PRO A 45 5.36 8.05 5.81
C PRO A 45 6.28 8.44 4.63
N ARG A 46 5.73 8.54 3.43
CA ARG A 46 6.49 9.03 2.27
C ARG A 46 6.94 10.48 2.47
N GLY A 47 8.07 10.86 1.86
CA GLY A 47 8.53 12.25 1.83
C GLY A 47 9.06 12.84 3.14
N VAL A 48 9.21 12.05 4.20
CA VAL A 48 9.79 12.49 5.50
C VAL A 48 11.33 12.42 5.58
N GLY A 49 12.00 11.99 4.51
CA GLY A 49 13.46 11.97 4.42
C GLY A 49 14.16 10.63 4.68
N LYS A 50 13.47 9.48 4.56
CA LYS A 50 14.05 8.14 4.73
C LYS A 50 15.28 7.89 3.83
N THR A 51 15.10 7.99 2.51
CA THR A 51 16.17 7.79 1.51
C THR A 51 17.27 8.85 1.64
N THR A 52 16.92 10.08 2.00
CA THR A 52 17.88 11.15 2.30
C THR A 52 18.77 10.78 3.48
N MET A 53 18.18 10.31 4.59
CA MET A 53 18.93 9.83 5.76
C MET A 53 19.84 8.66 5.40
N ALA A 54 19.36 7.73 4.57
CA ALA A 54 20.14 6.59 4.10
C ALA A 54 21.39 7.03 3.33
N ARG A 55 21.25 7.99 2.42
CA ARG A 55 22.39 8.57 1.68
C ARG A 55 23.36 9.31 2.59
N ILE A 56 22.87 10.05 3.60
CA ILE A 56 23.74 10.74 4.56
C ILE A 56 24.55 9.73 5.38
N LEU A 57 23.91 8.65 5.85
CA LEU A 57 24.60 7.56 6.54
C LEU A 57 25.65 6.89 5.64
N ALA A 58 25.30 6.58 4.39
CA ALA A 58 26.23 6.03 3.40
C ALA A 58 27.45 6.94 3.17
N LYS A 59 27.24 8.25 3.10
CA LYS A 59 28.33 9.23 3.03
C LYS A 59 29.17 9.24 4.30
N ALA A 60 28.55 9.24 5.47
CA ALA A 60 29.26 9.32 6.72
C ALA A 60 30.19 8.10 6.93
N VAL A 61 29.70 6.88 6.68
CA VAL A 61 30.51 5.65 6.84
C VAL A 61 31.66 5.53 5.83
N ASN A 62 31.56 6.19 4.67
CA ASN A 62 32.54 6.14 3.58
C ASN A 62 33.33 7.44 3.39
N CYS A 63 33.14 8.45 4.25
CA CYS A 63 33.83 9.73 4.12
C CYS A 63 35.32 9.59 4.45
N LEU A 64 36.18 9.99 3.51
CA LEU A 64 37.64 9.88 3.63
C LEU A 64 38.22 10.87 4.66
N ASN A 65 37.62 12.06 4.76
CA ASN A 65 38.13 13.15 5.60
C ASN A 65 37.44 13.23 6.97
N ARG A 66 36.56 12.28 7.31
CA ARG A 66 35.80 12.35 8.57
C ARG A 66 36.70 11.93 9.72
N GLN A 67 36.82 12.80 10.73
CA GLN A 67 37.55 12.45 11.94
C GLN A 67 36.73 11.51 12.83
N PRO A 68 37.36 10.62 13.63
CA PRO A 68 36.63 9.72 14.53
C PRO A 68 35.74 10.42 15.57
N VAL A 69 36.06 11.68 15.90
CA VAL A 69 35.28 12.53 16.82
C VAL A 69 34.09 13.23 16.14
N GLU A 70 33.92 13.08 14.83
CA GLU A 70 32.87 13.70 14.04
C GLU A 70 31.91 12.63 13.50
N SER A 71 30.60 12.91 13.56
CA SER A 71 29.57 12.07 12.96
C SER A 71 29.20 12.51 11.54
N GLU A 72 29.45 13.76 11.20
CA GLU A 72 28.99 14.37 9.94
C GLU A 72 29.93 14.04 8.77
N PRO A 73 29.39 13.81 7.55
CA PRO A 73 30.20 13.71 6.34
C PRO A 73 30.74 15.08 5.93
N CYS A 74 31.98 15.15 5.41
CA CYS A 74 32.59 16.42 5.02
C CYS A 74 31.94 17.09 3.78
N GLY A 75 31.25 16.31 2.94
CA GLY A 75 30.60 16.80 1.72
C GLY A 75 31.53 17.18 0.55
N GLN A 76 32.84 17.19 0.75
CA GLN A 76 33.83 17.72 -0.22
C GLN A 76 34.84 16.68 -0.72
N CYS A 77 34.97 15.52 -0.05
CA CYS A 77 35.87 14.47 -0.52
C CYS A 77 35.26 13.70 -1.71
N ALA A 78 36.11 13.07 -2.52
CA ALA A 78 35.69 12.30 -3.70
C ALA A 78 34.55 11.31 -3.39
N ALA A 79 34.64 10.57 -2.29
CA ALA A 79 33.59 9.66 -1.85
C ALA A 79 32.25 10.38 -1.58
N CYS A 80 32.27 11.54 -0.92
CA CYS A 80 31.05 12.30 -0.64
C CYS A 80 30.43 12.88 -1.91
N GLU A 81 31.26 13.34 -2.85
CA GLU A 81 30.81 13.89 -4.14
C GLU A 81 30.19 12.80 -5.02
N GLU A 82 30.85 11.63 -5.13
CA GLU A 82 30.35 10.49 -5.90
C GLU A 82 29.03 9.94 -5.37
N ILE A 83 28.89 9.82 -4.05
CA ILE A 83 27.63 9.35 -3.43
C ILE A 83 26.53 10.40 -3.62
N THR A 84 26.84 11.70 -3.45
CA THR A 84 25.86 12.78 -3.68
C THR A 84 25.38 12.79 -5.13
N ALA A 85 26.29 12.56 -6.08
CA ALA A 85 25.99 12.47 -7.50
C ALA A 85 25.32 11.14 -7.93
N GLY A 86 25.23 10.14 -7.04
CA GLY A 86 24.68 8.82 -7.34
C GLY A 86 25.53 8.00 -8.31
N ARG A 87 26.85 8.21 -8.32
CA ARG A 87 27.81 7.49 -9.20
C ARG A 87 28.75 6.55 -8.44
N ALA A 88 28.67 6.52 -7.11
CA ALA A 88 29.51 5.66 -6.29
C ALA A 88 29.16 4.17 -6.51
N LEU A 89 30.08 3.39 -7.06
CA LEU A 89 29.86 1.96 -7.35
C LEU A 89 29.67 1.11 -6.09
N ASP A 90 30.27 1.52 -4.97
CA ASP A 90 30.14 0.86 -3.68
C ASP A 90 28.89 1.31 -2.89
N VAL A 91 28.08 2.22 -3.44
CA VAL A 91 26.78 2.61 -2.86
C VAL A 91 25.69 2.35 -3.88
N MET A 92 25.03 1.21 -3.75
CA MET A 92 23.95 0.80 -4.65
C MET A 92 22.60 1.19 -4.08
N GLU A 93 21.90 2.06 -4.79
CA GLU A 93 20.52 2.44 -4.49
C GLU A 93 19.57 1.71 -5.43
N ILE A 94 18.72 0.87 -4.87
CA ILE A 94 17.80 -0.01 -5.59
C ILE A 94 16.38 0.38 -5.17
N ASP A 95 15.56 0.72 -6.14
CA ASP A 95 14.13 0.91 -5.93
C ASP A 95 13.42 -0.43 -6.11
N ALA A 96 12.91 -0.99 -5.00
CA ALA A 96 12.24 -2.27 -5.01
C ALA A 96 10.90 -2.23 -5.76
N ALA A 97 10.30 -1.05 -5.97
CA ALA A 97 9.08 -0.94 -6.76
C ALA A 97 9.30 -1.25 -8.25
N SER A 98 10.50 -0.95 -8.76
CA SER A 98 10.91 -1.29 -10.14
C SER A 98 11.68 -2.61 -10.23
N ASN A 99 12.23 -3.09 -9.11
CA ASN A 99 13.07 -4.29 -9.04
C ASN A 99 12.50 -5.34 -8.06
N THR A 100 11.24 -5.72 -8.25
CA THR A 100 10.49 -6.57 -7.30
C THR A 100 10.94 -8.04 -7.28
N GLY A 101 11.50 -8.53 -8.40
CA GLY A 101 11.84 -9.93 -8.63
C GLY A 101 13.04 -10.46 -7.83
N VAL A 102 13.06 -11.78 -7.63
CA VAL A 102 14.15 -12.48 -6.91
C VAL A 102 15.47 -12.37 -7.65
N ASP A 103 15.43 -12.49 -8.97
CA ASP A 103 16.63 -12.49 -9.81
C ASP A 103 17.33 -11.13 -9.73
N ASN A 104 16.55 -10.03 -9.76
CA ASN A 104 17.10 -8.68 -9.51
C ASN A 104 17.79 -8.57 -8.16
N VAL A 105 17.23 -9.14 -7.10
CA VAL A 105 17.87 -9.13 -5.78
C VAL A 105 19.12 -10.00 -5.76
N ARG A 106 19.11 -11.15 -6.44
CA ARG A 106 20.28 -12.02 -6.55
C ARG A 106 21.42 -11.33 -7.28
N GLU A 107 21.14 -10.82 -8.47
CA GLU A 107 22.11 -10.17 -9.35
C GLU A 107 22.60 -8.84 -8.75
N ASN A 108 21.69 -7.94 -8.37
CA ASN A 108 22.08 -6.59 -7.94
C ASN A 108 22.57 -6.51 -6.48
N ILE A 109 22.22 -7.49 -5.63
CA ILE A 109 22.56 -7.44 -4.20
C ILE A 109 23.45 -8.61 -3.81
N ILE A 110 22.94 -9.84 -3.92
CA ILE A 110 23.59 -11.02 -3.31
C ILE A 110 24.91 -11.36 -3.98
N GLU A 111 25.02 -11.21 -5.31
CA GLU A 111 26.28 -11.41 -6.02
C GLU A 111 27.28 -10.32 -5.67
N HIS A 112 26.83 -9.07 -5.66
CA HIS A 112 27.69 -7.92 -5.38
C HIS A 112 28.17 -7.87 -3.92
N VAL A 113 27.39 -8.33 -2.95
CA VAL A 113 27.76 -8.28 -1.51
C VAL A 113 28.98 -9.14 -1.20
N ARG A 114 29.20 -10.22 -1.97
CA ARG A 114 30.28 -11.20 -1.75
C ARG A 114 31.66 -10.61 -2.03
N PHE A 115 31.71 -9.57 -2.85
CA PHE A 115 32.95 -8.89 -3.20
C PHE A 115 33.22 -7.73 -2.25
N THR A 116 34.50 -7.54 -1.92
CA THR A 116 34.97 -6.37 -1.16
C THR A 116 34.68 -5.08 -1.93
N PRO A 117 34.57 -3.93 -1.23
CA PRO A 117 34.40 -2.63 -1.89
C PRO A 117 35.56 -2.33 -2.85
N LEU A 118 35.29 -1.61 -3.93
CA LEU A 118 36.28 -1.24 -4.95
C LEU A 118 37.13 -0.04 -4.53
N ALA A 119 36.48 1.04 -4.08
CA ALA A 119 37.11 2.33 -3.79
C ALA A 119 36.76 2.86 -2.39
N LEU A 120 35.60 2.48 -1.84
CA LEU A 120 35.12 2.96 -0.55
C LEU A 120 35.48 1.98 0.59
N LYS A 121 35.26 2.41 1.84
CA LYS A 121 35.52 1.57 3.01
C LYS A 121 34.48 0.46 3.18
N ASN A 122 33.22 0.77 2.91
CA ASN A 122 32.08 -0.12 3.07
C ASN A 122 31.24 -0.12 1.80
N LYS A 123 30.62 -1.27 1.51
CA LYS A 123 29.65 -1.45 0.44
C LYS A 123 28.25 -1.28 1.00
N VAL A 124 27.55 -0.23 0.59
CA VAL A 124 26.25 0.15 1.13
C VAL A 124 25.15 -0.16 0.12
N PHE A 125 24.13 -0.89 0.56
CA PHE A 125 22.94 -1.21 -0.22
C PHE A 125 21.75 -0.45 0.36
N ILE A 126 21.23 0.52 -0.38
CA ILE A 126 20.02 1.26 -0.04
C ILE A 126 18.88 0.66 -0.84
N ILE A 127 17.93 0.00 -0.18
CA ILE A 127 16.76 -0.61 -0.82
C ILE A 127 15.54 0.22 -0.45
N ASP A 128 15.09 1.07 -1.38
CA ASP A 128 13.90 1.90 -1.19
C ASP A 128 12.62 1.12 -1.51
N GLU A 129 11.54 1.46 -0.84
CA GLU A 129 10.24 0.78 -0.86
C GLU A 129 10.33 -0.76 -0.76
N VAL A 130 11.16 -1.26 0.16
CA VAL A 130 11.47 -2.71 0.31
C VAL A 130 10.23 -3.60 0.47
N HIS A 131 9.10 -3.05 0.92
CA HIS A 131 7.83 -3.76 1.03
C HIS A 131 7.26 -4.23 -0.33
N MET A 132 7.78 -3.71 -1.44
CA MET A 132 7.43 -4.11 -2.80
C MET A 132 8.17 -5.37 -3.27
N LEU A 133 9.19 -5.83 -2.54
CA LEU A 133 9.88 -7.08 -2.86
C LEU A 133 8.95 -8.29 -2.75
N SER A 134 9.15 -9.25 -3.64
CA SER A 134 8.46 -10.54 -3.55
C SER A 134 8.90 -11.32 -2.31
N VAL A 135 8.05 -12.25 -1.85
CA VAL A 135 8.37 -13.12 -0.69
C VAL A 135 9.65 -13.92 -0.93
N SER A 136 9.85 -14.39 -2.16
CA SER A 136 11.05 -15.13 -2.55
C SER A 136 12.30 -14.25 -2.59
N ALA A 137 12.17 -12.96 -2.90
CA ALA A 137 13.27 -11.99 -2.82
C ALA A 137 13.67 -11.70 -1.37
N PHE A 138 12.69 -11.55 -0.47
CA PHE A 138 12.97 -11.46 0.97
C PHE A 138 13.70 -12.69 1.51
N ASN A 139 13.26 -13.89 1.13
CA ASN A 139 13.91 -15.12 1.55
C ASN A 139 15.36 -15.23 1.04
N ALA A 140 15.63 -14.73 -0.17
CA ALA A 140 16.98 -14.68 -0.70
C ALA A 140 17.89 -13.74 0.11
N LEU A 141 17.37 -12.60 0.60
CA LEU A 141 18.10 -11.65 1.45
C LEU A 141 18.38 -12.17 2.86
N LEU A 142 17.55 -13.08 3.39
CA LEU A 142 17.68 -13.55 4.79
C LEU A 142 19.07 -14.10 5.09
N LYS A 143 19.61 -14.95 4.20
CA LYS A 143 20.94 -15.54 4.40
C LYS A 143 22.03 -14.46 4.51
N THR A 144 21.94 -13.43 3.69
CA THR A 144 22.90 -12.33 3.68
C THR A 144 22.73 -11.39 4.88
N LEU A 145 21.51 -11.19 5.37
CA LEU A 145 21.26 -10.40 6.58
C LEU A 145 21.63 -11.14 7.87
N GLU A 146 21.59 -12.48 7.88
CA GLU A 146 22.01 -13.31 9.02
C GLU A 146 23.53 -13.36 9.18
N GLU A 147 24.24 -13.56 8.07
CA GLU A 147 25.69 -13.67 8.04
C GLU A 147 26.28 -12.62 7.07
N PRO A 148 26.15 -11.32 7.39
CA PRO A 148 26.63 -10.26 6.51
C PRO A 148 28.16 -10.21 6.49
N PRO A 149 28.77 -9.97 5.31
CA PRO A 149 30.18 -9.63 5.25
C PRO A 149 30.48 -8.36 6.08
N PRO A 150 31.67 -8.25 6.72
CA PRO A 150 31.97 -7.14 7.63
C PRO A 150 32.01 -5.76 6.95
N HIS A 151 32.18 -5.71 5.63
CA HIS A 151 32.17 -4.49 4.83
C HIS A 151 30.78 -4.10 4.30
N ALA A 152 29.76 -4.95 4.48
CA ALA A 152 28.43 -4.75 3.90
C ALA A 152 27.49 -4.05 4.89
N ILE A 153 26.80 -3.02 4.40
CA ILE A 153 25.78 -2.29 5.18
C ILE A 153 24.49 -2.23 4.37
N PHE A 154 23.38 -2.69 4.94
CA PHE A 154 22.05 -2.65 4.35
C PHE A 154 21.22 -1.54 4.98
N ILE A 155 20.56 -0.74 4.15
CA ILE A 155 19.61 0.28 4.58
C ILE A 155 18.31 0.05 3.83
N LEU A 156 17.34 -0.53 4.51
CA LEU A 156 16.01 -0.82 3.97
C LEU A 156 15.07 0.34 4.31
N ALA A 157 14.39 0.90 3.32
CA ALA A 157 13.38 1.94 3.53
C ALA A 157 11.99 1.45 3.11
N THR A 158 10.96 1.76 3.91
CA THR A 158 9.57 1.38 3.60
C THR A 158 8.56 2.39 4.11
N THR A 159 7.45 2.56 3.39
CA THR A 159 6.22 3.19 3.91
C THR A 159 5.28 2.23 4.63
N GLU A 160 5.37 0.92 4.35
CA GLU A 160 4.43 -0.10 4.79
C GLU A 160 5.14 -1.20 5.57
N LEU A 161 5.43 -0.94 6.84
CA LEU A 161 6.13 -1.90 7.71
C LEU A 161 5.43 -3.26 7.82
N HIS A 162 4.10 -3.28 7.82
CA HIS A 162 3.31 -4.50 8.00
C HIS A 162 3.45 -5.51 6.85
N LYS A 163 3.93 -5.06 5.69
CA LYS A 163 4.24 -5.93 4.54
C LYS A 163 5.65 -6.52 4.59
N VAL A 164 6.52 -6.00 5.47
CA VAL A 164 7.88 -6.52 5.62
C VAL A 164 7.85 -7.72 6.57
N PRO A 165 8.41 -8.88 6.19
CA PRO A 165 8.43 -10.06 7.06
C PRO A 165 9.10 -9.79 8.41
N ALA A 166 8.51 -10.29 9.49
CA ALA A 166 9.05 -10.13 10.85
C ALA A 166 10.48 -10.67 10.99
N THR A 167 10.86 -11.67 10.18
CA THR A 167 12.20 -12.23 10.10
C THR A 167 13.25 -11.23 9.61
N ILE A 168 12.88 -10.31 8.72
CA ILE A 168 13.75 -9.22 8.26
C ILE A 168 13.82 -8.13 9.34
N VAL A 169 12.67 -7.75 9.89
CA VAL A 169 12.58 -6.72 10.93
C VAL A 169 13.44 -7.08 12.13
N SER A 170 13.46 -8.36 12.56
CA SER A 170 14.24 -8.79 13.73
C SER A 170 15.75 -8.75 13.53
N ARG A 171 16.24 -8.67 12.27
CA ARG A 171 17.66 -8.62 11.91
C ARG A 171 18.13 -7.20 11.59
N CYS A 172 17.22 -6.23 11.60
CA CYS A 172 17.52 -4.83 11.30
C CYS A 172 17.37 -3.96 12.54
N GLN A 173 18.21 -2.94 12.65
CA GLN A 173 17.95 -1.85 13.58
C GLN A 173 16.87 -0.94 13.02
N ARG A 174 15.71 -0.91 13.68
CA ARG A 174 14.53 -0.19 13.21
C ARG A 174 14.52 1.27 13.67
N PHE A 175 14.25 2.18 12.73
CA PHE A 175 14.04 3.59 12.97
C PHE A 175 12.70 4.05 12.42
N ASP A 176 11.84 4.56 13.31
CA ASP A 176 10.51 5.08 12.98
C ASP A 176 10.56 6.59 12.71
N PHE A 177 10.37 6.96 11.45
CA PHE A 177 10.25 8.34 11.00
C PHE A 177 8.83 8.86 11.22
N LYS A 178 8.73 10.07 11.77
CA LYS A 178 7.45 10.72 12.07
C LYS A 178 7.10 11.76 11.01
N ARG A 179 5.81 12.11 10.91
CA ARG A 179 5.39 13.28 10.11
C ARG A 179 6.01 14.54 10.70
N ILE A 180 6.41 15.46 9.83
CA ILE A 180 7.00 16.74 10.23
C ILE A 180 5.86 17.69 10.61
N ALA A 181 6.04 18.44 11.69
CA ALA A 181 5.02 19.36 12.16
C ALA A 181 4.90 20.59 11.23
N VAL A 182 3.70 21.18 11.15
CA VAL A 182 3.43 22.35 10.29
C VAL A 182 4.41 23.52 10.56
N PRO A 183 4.76 23.88 11.82
CA PRO A 183 5.71 24.97 12.06
C PRO A 183 7.12 24.68 11.53
N GLU A 184 7.56 23.42 11.57
CA GLU A 184 8.89 23.01 11.08
C GLU A 184 8.94 22.99 9.56
N LEU A 185 7.87 22.50 8.91
CA LEU A 185 7.72 22.60 7.45
C LEU A 185 7.70 24.07 7.02
N SER A 186 6.92 24.90 7.69
CA SER A 186 6.80 26.33 7.38
C SER A 186 8.16 27.03 7.49
N GLY A 187 8.91 26.77 8.57
CA GLY A 187 10.26 27.30 8.75
C GLY A 187 11.24 26.83 7.68
N ARG A 188 11.12 25.58 7.21
CA ARG A 188 11.93 25.05 6.11
C ARG A 188 11.58 25.70 4.77
N LEU A 189 10.30 25.82 4.44
CA LEU A 189 9.84 26.47 3.20
C LEU A 189 10.21 27.95 3.16
N ALA A 190 10.09 28.67 4.28
CA ALA A 190 10.50 30.08 4.37
C ALA A 190 11.99 30.27 4.06
N ARG A 191 12.85 29.37 4.59
CA ARG A 191 14.29 29.38 4.26
C ARG A 191 14.54 29.10 2.79
N LEU A 192 13.82 28.15 2.19
CA LEU A 192 13.96 27.83 0.76
C LEU A 192 13.51 29.00 -0.13
N ALA A 193 12.41 29.66 0.22
CA ALA A 193 11.95 30.85 -0.48
C ALA A 193 13.00 31.98 -0.45
N ALA A 194 13.60 32.21 0.73
CA ALA A 194 14.69 33.17 0.88
C ALA A 194 15.94 32.79 0.03
N LEU A 195 16.30 31.51 -0.03
CA LEU A 195 17.43 31.03 -0.84
C LEU A 195 17.19 31.18 -2.35
N GLU A 196 15.94 31.06 -2.81
CA GLU A 196 15.55 31.35 -4.19
C GLU A 196 15.35 32.86 -4.46
N GLY A 197 15.47 33.72 -3.43
CA GLY A 197 15.26 35.17 -3.56
C GLY A 197 13.79 35.54 -3.79
N ARG A 198 12.84 34.70 -3.39
CA ARG A 198 11.39 34.86 -3.60
C ARG A 198 10.71 35.25 -2.29
N GLN A 199 9.84 36.26 -2.35
CA GLN A 199 9.00 36.63 -1.22
C GLN A 199 7.68 35.86 -1.29
N VAL A 200 7.35 35.17 -0.20
CA VAL A 200 6.13 34.37 -0.06
C VAL A 200 5.48 34.76 1.26
N ASP A 201 4.18 35.02 1.22
CA ASP A 201 3.42 35.35 2.41
C ASP A 201 3.40 34.18 3.40
N ALA A 202 3.45 34.51 4.70
CA ALA A 202 3.46 33.50 5.76
C ALA A 202 2.20 32.61 5.73
N ALA A 203 1.05 33.18 5.37
CA ALA A 203 -0.21 32.45 5.21
C ALA A 203 -0.11 31.38 4.11
N VAL A 204 0.50 31.72 2.96
CA VAL A 204 0.73 30.77 1.86
C VAL A 204 1.67 29.65 2.27
N ILE A 205 2.77 29.97 2.97
CA ILE A 205 3.71 28.96 3.48
C ILE A 205 3.02 27.97 4.43
N GLU A 206 2.15 28.49 5.30
CA GLU A 206 1.37 27.68 6.22
C GLU A 206 0.35 26.79 5.47
N GLN A 207 -0.35 27.34 4.47
CA GLN A 207 -1.26 26.58 3.61
C GLN A 207 -0.54 25.43 2.89
N ILE A 208 0.64 25.67 2.30
CA ILE A 208 1.47 24.62 1.68
C ILE A 208 1.84 23.55 2.70
N SER A 209 2.28 23.98 3.89
CA SER A 209 2.71 23.07 4.96
C SER A 209 1.57 22.17 5.45
N ARG A 210 0.35 22.72 5.53
CA ARG A 210 -0.87 21.96 5.87
C ARG A 210 -1.26 21.00 4.74
N ALA A 211 -1.27 21.48 3.50
CA ALA A 211 -1.58 20.67 2.32
C ALA A 211 -0.63 19.47 2.14
N ALA A 212 0.64 19.64 2.49
CA ALA A 212 1.66 18.58 2.42
C ALA A 212 1.49 17.47 3.47
N GLY A 213 0.64 17.67 4.49
CA GLY A 213 0.28 16.62 5.46
C GLY A 213 1.46 16.02 6.23
N GLY A 214 2.56 16.77 6.40
CA GLY A 214 3.78 16.34 7.09
C GLY A 214 4.87 15.73 6.20
N SER A 215 4.68 15.74 4.87
CA SER A 215 5.67 15.30 3.87
C SER A 215 6.49 16.49 3.37
N LEU A 216 7.81 16.49 3.63
CA LEU A 216 8.68 17.58 3.19
C LEU A 216 8.79 17.62 1.66
N ARG A 217 8.88 16.44 1.03
CA ARG A 217 8.97 16.33 -0.44
C ARG A 217 7.75 16.93 -1.12
N ASP A 218 6.55 16.69 -0.59
CA ASP A 218 5.31 17.21 -1.16
C ASP A 218 5.23 18.74 -0.94
N ALA A 219 5.62 19.23 0.24
CA ALA A 219 5.70 20.66 0.55
C ALA A 219 6.65 21.42 -0.40
N GLU A 220 7.87 20.89 -0.61
CA GLU A 220 8.86 21.47 -1.52
C GLU A 220 8.41 21.41 -2.99
N SER A 221 7.62 20.38 -3.36
CA SER A 221 7.08 20.24 -4.72
C SER A 221 5.96 21.25 -4.98
N LEU A 222 5.05 21.46 -4.01
CA LEU A 222 4.00 22.48 -4.08
C LEU A 222 4.60 23.89 -4.14
N LEU A 223 5.62 24.18 -3.32
CA LEU A 223 6.33 25.47 -3.37
C LEU A 223 6.97 25.70 -4.75
N ALA A 224 7.60 24.67 -5.32
CA ALA A 224 8.21 24.76 -6.65
C ALA A 224 7.16 25.02 -7.75
N GLN A 225 5.97 24.42 -7.65
CA GLN A 225 4.87 24.66 -8.57
C GLN A 225 4.38 26.12 -8.49
N ILE A 226 4.20 26.65 -7.28
CA ILE A 226 3.81 28.06 -7.09
C ILE A 226 4.88 29.01 -7.65
N PHE A 227 6.16 28.67 -7.51
CA PHE A 227 7.27 29.45 -8.09
C PHE A 227 7.26 29.48 -9.63
N SER A 228 6.67 28.47 -10.26
CA SER A 228 6.57 28.41 -11.73
C SER A 228 5.40 29.22 -12.30
N VAL A 229 4.41 29.58 -11.48
CA VAL A 229 3.20 30.29 -11.91
C VAL A 229 3.34 31.81 -11.76
N ALA A 230 3.98 32.27 -10.70
CA ALA A 230 4.19 33.69 -10.44
C ALA A 230 5.67 34.06 -10.63
N ASP A 231 5.98 35.28 -11.06
CA ASP A 231 7.36 35.80 -11.07
C ASP A 231 7.64 36.84 -9.98
N GLY A 232 6.59 37.34 -9.32
CA GLY A 232 6.62 38.38 -8.29
C GLY A 232 6.41 37.86 -6.86
N PRO A 233 6.02 38.75 -5.91
CA PRO A 233 5.65 38.34 -4.56
C PRO A 233 4.45 37.37 -4.62
N ILE A 234 4.52 36.31 -3.82
CA ILE A 234 3.54 35.24 -3.81
C ILE A 234 2.61 35.44 -2.63
N GLY A 235 1.38 35.89 -2.93
CA GLY A 235 0.28 35.99 -2.00
C GLY A 235 -0.76 34.89 -2.21
N GLU A 236 -1.92 35.04 -1.57
CA GLU A 236 -3.00 34.05 -1.59
C GLU A 236 -3.55 33.80 -3.00
N GLU A 237 -3.72 34.85 -3.82
CA GLU A 237 -4.25 34.75 -5.18
C GLU A 237 -3.39 33.84 -6.08
N GLN A 238 -2.06 33.93 -5.98
CA GLN A 238 -1.16 33.09 -6.79
C GLN A 238 -1.09 31.66 -6.23
N ALA A 239 -1.17 31.52 -4.90
CA ALA A 239 -1.16 30.22 -4.24
C ALA A 239 -2.41 29.40 -4.59
N SER A 240 -3.55 30.08 -4.72
CA SER A 240 -4.85 29.46 -4.97
C SER A 240 -4.93 28.79 -6.37
N LEU A 241 -4.12 29.23 -7.33
CA LEU A 241 -4.01 28.58 -8.65
C LEU A 241 -3.44 27.15 -8.59
N ILE A 242 -2.68 26.81 -7.54
CA ILE A 242 -2.01 25.51 -7.38
C ILE A 242 -2.56 24.75 -6.19
N LEU A 243 -2.79 25.44 -5.07
CA LEU A 243 -3.35 24.84 -3.88
C LEU A 243 -4.86 24.74 -4.04
N PRO A 244 -5.46 23.58 -3.74
CA PRO A 244 -6.91 23.44 -3.71
C PRO A 244 -7.49 24.54 -2.80
N HIS A 245 -8.42 25.33 -3.33
CA HIS A 245 -9.15 26.27 -2.51
C HIS A 245 -9.95 25.46 -1.49
N SER A 246 -9.76 25.78 -0.22
CA SER A 246 -10.59 25.21 0.85
C SER A 246 -11.79 26.12 0.96
N GLU A 247 -12.93 25.70 0.43
CA GLU A 247 -14.19 26.44 0.55
C GLU A 247 -14.87 26.10 1.87
N VAL A 248 -14.19 26.43 2.95
CA VAL A 248 -14.68 26.15 4.31
C VAL A 248 -16.02 26.85 4.54
N ASP A 249 -16.23 28.03 3.96
CA ASP A 249 -17.50 28.75 4.03
C ASP A 249 -18.65 27.92 3.44
N LEU A 250 -18.45 27.32 2.27
CA LEU A 250 -19.43 26.39 1.69
C LEU A 250 -19.61 25.15 2.58
N ALA A 251 -18.54 24.62 3.18
CA ALA A 251 -18.63 23.48 4.08
C ALA A 251 -19.45 23.81 5.34
N VAL A 252 -19.28 25.01 5.91
CA VAL A 252 -20.07 25.50 7.05
C VAL A 252 -21.52 25.75 6.62
N GLU A 253 -21.77 26.32 5.43
CA GLU A 253 -23.11 26.53 4.88
C GLU A 253 -23.86 25.19 4.67
N PHE A 254 -23.17 24.21 4.08
CA PHE A 254 -23.66 22.86 3.88
C PHE A 254 -24.00 22.18 5.20
N LEU A 255 -23.06 22.15 6.15
CA LEU A 255 -23.26 21.53 7.45
C LEU A 255 -24.34 22.24 8.26
N SER A 256 -24.43 23.58 8.18
CA SER A 256 -25.50 24.34 8.82
C SER A 256 -26.86 23.93 8.29
N SER A 257 -27.00 23.81 6.97
CA SER A 257 -28.24 23.38 6.33
C SER A 257 -28.58 21.92 6.67
N ALA A 258 -27.60 21.02 6.57
CA ALA A 258 -27.79 19.59 6.83
C ALA A 258 -28.14 19.30 8.30
N LEU A 259 -27.43 19.93 9.25
CA LEU A 259 -27.69 19.74 10.69
C LEU A 259 -29.02 20.36 11.13
N ARG A 260 -29.45 21.45 10.50
CA ARG A 260 -30.79 22.06 10.69
C ARG A 260 -31.92 21.36 9.91
N ARG A 261 -31.66 20.17 9.35
CA ARG A 261 -32.63 19.36 8.59
C ARG A 261 -33.18 20.03 7.32
N ASN A 262 -32.43 20.96 6.73
CA ASN A 262 -32.78 21.59 5.47
C ASN A 262 -32.06 20.88 4.30
N ALA A 263 -32.64 19.79 3.80
CA ALA A 263 -32.10 19.04 2.67
C ALA A 263 -32.01 19.87 1.40
N GLY A 264 -33.01 20.73 1.13
CA GLY A 264 -33.00 21.61 -0.04
C GLY A 264 -31.84 22.60 -0.02
N GLY A 265 -31.57 23.22 1.14
CA GLY A 265 -30.41 24.08 1.34
C GLY A 265 -29.10 23.34 1.17
N ALA A 266 -28.95 22.16 1.78
CA ALA A 266 -27.73 21.36 1.66
C ALA A 266 -27.47 20.91 0.22
N LEU A 267 -28.50 20.47 -0.51
CA LEU A 267 -28.40 20.11 -1.93
C LEU A 267 -28.07 21.31 -2.83
N THR A 268 -28.56 22.50 -2.49
CA THR A 268 -28.21 23.73 -3.22
C THR A 268 -26.71 24.04 -3.10
N VAL A 269 -26.13 23.85 -1.90
CA VAL A 269 -24.69 24.02 -1.71
C VAL A 269 -23.91 22.96 -2.49
N VAL A 270 -24.37 21.70 -2.48
CA VAL A 270 -23.72 20.63 -3.27
C VAL A 270 -23.78 20.92 -4.78
N ALA A 271 -24.88 21.49 -5.29
CA ALA A 271 -24.97 21.92 -6.68
C ALA A 271 -23.96 23.04 -6.99
N ARG A 272 -23.80 24.02 -6.09
CA ARG A 272 -22.77 25.08 -6.24
C ARG A 272 -21.36 24.52 -6.24
N VAL A 273 -21.04 23.55 -5.38
CA VAL A 273 -19.75 22.84 -5.38
C VAL A 273 -19.48 22.20 -6.75
N ALA A 274 -20.50 21.63 -7.38
CA ALA A 274 -20.40 21.07 -8.73
C ALA A 274 -20.20 22.14 -9.81
N ASP A 275 -20.99 23.23 -9.76
CA ASP A 275 -20.98 24.31 -10.76
C ASP A 275 -19.70 25.16 -10.70
N GLU A 276 -19.19 25.41 -9.49
CA GLU A 276 -17.94 26.15 -9.23
C GLU A 276 -16.69 25.27 -9.47
N GLY A 277 -16.88 23.97 -9.77
CA GLY A 277 -15.80 23.04 -10.12
C GLY A 277 -14.94 22.62 -8.94
N VAL A 278 -15.46 22.73 -7.71
CA VAL A 278 -14.75 22.37 -6.48
C VAL A 278 -14.61 20.85 -6.40
N ASP A 279 -13.41 20.37 -6.05
CA ASP A 279 -13.13 18.94 -5.91
C ASP A 279 -14.02 18.32 -4.81
N PRO A 280 -14.91 17.36 -5.13
CA PRO A 280 -15.85 16.78 -4.16
C PRO A 280 -15.15 16.10 -2.98
N LEU A 281 -13.97 15.52 -3.22
CA LEU A 281 -13.20 14.85 -2.17
C LEU A 281 -12.63 15.88 -1.18
N ARG A 282 -12.12 17.01 -1.68
CA ARG A 282 -11.66 18.13 -0.87
C ARG A 282 -12.79 18.76 -0.08
N PHE A 283 -13.92 19.03 -0.71
CA PHE A 283 -15.10 19.57 -0.03
C PHE A 283 -15.56 18.65 1.12
N THR A 284 -15.53 17.33 0.89
CA THR A 284 -15.82 16.34 1.94
C THR A 284 -14.81 16.40 3.09
N ASP A 285 -13.51 16.54 2.79
CA ASP A 285 -12.46 16.68 3.79
C ASP A 285 -12.62 17.97 4.63
N ASP A 286 -13.07 19.06 4.01
CA ASP A 286 -13.35 20.33 4.68
C ASP A 286 -14.57 20.20 5.62
N CYS A 287 -15.63 19.52 5.18
CA CYS A 287 -16.79 19.21 6.04
C CYS A 287 -16.37 18.37 7.27
N ILE A 288 -15.52 17.35 7.08
CA ILE A 288 -14.99 16.53 8.18
C ILE A 288 -14.13 17.37 9.13
N ALA A 289 -13.31 18.29 8.61
CA ALA A 289 -12.49 19.18 9.43
C ALA A 289 -13.35 20.11 10.30
N VAL A 290 -14.42 20.69 9.74
CA VAL A 290 -15.39 21.51 10.47
C VAL A 290 -16.08 20.68 11.57
N LEU A 291 -16.62 19.51 11.24
CA LEU A 291 -17.27 18.64 12.23
C LEU A 291 -16.32 18.19 13.35
N ARG A 292 -15.05 17.92 13.03
CA ARG A 292 -14.03 17.59 14.02
C ARG A 292 -13.77 18.76 14.98
N LYS A 293 -13.74 20.01 14.48
CA LYS A 293 -13.63 21.20 15.34
C LYS A 293 -14.87 21.33 16.21
N MET A 294 -16.08 21.17 15.67
CA MET A 294 -17.33 21.17 16.44
C MET A 294 -17.27 20.14 17.57
N LEU A 295 -16.85 18.91 17.28
CA LEU A 295 -16.70 17.83 18.28
C LEU A 295 -15.74 18.23 19.41
N LEU A 296 -14.59 18.84 19.09
CA LEU A 296 -13.62 19.27 20.10
C LEU A 296 -14.13 20.43 20.95
N VAL A 297 -14.85 21.38 20.34
CA VAL A 297 -15.49 22.50 21.03
C VAL A 297 -16.57 21.99 21.99
N SER A 298 -17.44 21.06 21.54
CA SER A 298 -18.49 20.48 22.38
C SER A 298 -17.97 19.63 23.55
N LEU A 299 -16.70 19.21 23.52
CA LEU A 299 -16.05 18.43 24.59
C LEU A 299 -15.14 19.31 25.48
N GLU A 300 -15.17 20.64 25.33
CA GLU A 300 -14.33 21.60 26.07
C GLU A 300 -12.83 21.27 26.01
N ARG A 301 -12.38 20.60 24.94
CA ARG A 301 -10.95 20.25 24.78
C ARG A 301 -10.21 21.40 24.13
N ASP A 302 -8.92 21.49 24.45
CA ASP A 302 -8.03 22.47 23.84
C ASP A 302 -8.11 22.42 22.30
N THR A 303 -8.61 23.50 21.70
CA THR A 303 -8.79 23.64 20.25
C THR A 303 -7.53 24.18 19.57
N SER A 304 -6.44 24.37 20.32
CA SER A 304 -5.13 24.82 19.83
C SER A 304 -4.61 23.99 18.64
N ALA A 305 -4.88 22.68 18.63
CA ALA A 305 -4.50 21.77 17.55
C ALA A 305 -5.19 22.08 16.20
N LEU A 306 -6.27 22.86 16.22
CA LEU A 306 -7.00 23.35 15.04
C LEU A 306 -7.01 24.90 14.98
N SER A 307 -6.16 25.56 15.76
CA SER A 307 -6.00 27.01 15.68
C SER A 307 -5.28 27.38 14.37
N GLY A 308 -5.76 28.43 13.69
CA GLY A 308 -5.27 28.87 12.37
C GLY A 308 -5.69 27.99 11.18
N VAL A 309 -6.60 27.02 11.36
CA VAL A 309 -7.21 26.27 10.23
C VAL A 309 -8.31 27.08 9.56
N PHE A 310 -8.97 27.92 10.34
CA PHE A 310 -10.14 28.71 9.94
C PHE A 310 -9.84 30.17 10.27
N ASP A 311 -10.40 31.08 9.47
CA ASP A 311 -10.35 32.50 9.81
C ASP A 311 -11.19 32.81 11.07
N SER A 312 -11.02 34.01 11.62
CA SER A 312 -11.68 34.38 12.88
C SER A 312 -13.21 34.42 12.77
N GLU A 313 -13.79 34.62 11.59
CA GLU A 313 -15.24 34.67 11.40
C GLU A 313 -15.84 33.27 11.26
N THR A 314 -15.18 32.40 10.48
CA THR A 314 -15.52 30.99 10.34
C THR A 314 -15.41 30.25 11.67
N GLU A 315 -14.37 30.53 12.47
CA GLU A 315 -14.26 29.93 13.82
C GLU A 315 -15.49 30.27 14.69
N LYS A 316 -15.97 31.51 14.66
CA LYS A 316 -17.19 31.90 15.40
C LYS A 316 -18.42 31.17 14.85
N ALA A 317 -18.52 31.04 13.52
CA ALA A 317 -19.62 30.31 12.89
C ALA A 317 -19.63 28.82 13.29
N ILE A 318 -18.45 28.17 13.33
CA ILE A 318 -18.30 26.78 13.77
C ILE A 318 -18.68 26.62 15.24
N VAL A 319 -18.23 27.52 16.12
CA VAL A 319 -18.58 27.48 17.56
C VAL A 319 -20.08 27.66 17.76
N ARG A 320 -20.71 28.57 17.01
CA ARG A 320 -22.17 28.74 17.04
C ARG A 320 -22.90 27.48 16.58
N LEU A 321 -22.48 26.89 15.47
CA LEU A 321 -23.08 25.67 14.94
C LEU A 321 -22.91 24.49 15.89
N ALA A 322 -21.76 24.40 16.59
CA ALA A 322 -21.51 23.40 17.62
C ALA A 322 -22.44 23.55 18.83
N GLY A 323 -22.77 24.79 19.22
CA GLY A 323 -23.74 25.06 20.30
C GLY A 323 -25.19 24.76 19.92
N GLU A 324 -25.52 24.83 18.62
CA GLU A 324 -26.87 24.53 18.10
C GLU A 324 -27.08 23.03 17.79
N SER A 325 -26.03 22.21 17.87
CA SER A 325 -26.04 20.80 17.42
C SER A 325 -25.82 19.80 18.55
N ASP A 326 -26.47 18.64 18.47
CA ASP A 326 -26.22 17.53 19.41
C ASP A 326 -24.96 16.74 19.07
N LEU A 327 -24.19 16.34 20.09
CA LEU A 327 -22.94 15.58 19.96
C LEU A 327 -23.12 14.27 19.19
N LYS A 328 -24.26 13.60 19.39
CA LYS A 328 -24.60 12.36 18.65
C LYS A 328 -24.75 12.63 17.16
N ARG A 329 -25.37 13.75 16.79
CA ARG A 329 -25.60 14.13 15.39
C ARG A 329 -24.29 14.53 14.71
N VAL A 330 -23.42 15.28 15.40
CA VAL A 330 -22.07 15.59 14.92
C VAL A 330 -21.25 14.32 14.70
N SER A 331 -21.31 13.36 15.64
CA SER A 331 -20.59 12.09 15.52
C SER A 331 -21.09 11.24 14.35
N ALA A 332 -22.41 11.09 14.21
CA ALA A 332 -23.03 10.39 13.08
C ALA A 332 -22.68 11.04 11.73
N ALA A 333 -22.63 12.38 11.69
CA ALA A 333 -22.24 13.10 10.48
C ALA A 333 -20.78 12.83 10.07
N ILE A 334 -19.86 12.74 11.03
CA ILE A 334 -18.46 12.39 10.77
C ILE A 334 -18.36 10.98 10.19
N GLU A 335 -19.02 9.99 10.80
CA GLU A 335 -19.01 8.61 10.32
C GLU A 335 -19.57 8.49 8.91
N LEU A 336 -20.68 9.17 8.64
CA LEU A 336 -21.31 9.19 7.34
C LEU A 336 -20.39 9.79 6.28
N LEU A 337 -19.83 10.98 6.52
CA LEU A 337 -18.94 11.62 5.56
C LEU A 337 -17.64 10.85 5.35
N LEU A 338 -17.09 10.17 6.37
CA LEU A 338 -15.94 9.27 6.22
C LEU A 338 -16.25 8.10 5.28
N ASN A 339 -17.47 7.55 5.33
CA ASN A 339 -17.91 6.50 4.42
C ASN A 339 -18.10 7.05 2.99
N LYS A 340 -18.83 8.17 2.83
CA LYS A 340 -19.06 8.80 1.53
C LYS A 340 -17.75 9.23 0.87
N ARG A 341 -16.76 9.68 1.65
CA ARG A 341 -15.39 9.96 1.18
C ARG A 341 -14.74 8.75 0.51
N GLN A 342 -14.91 7.54 1.04
CA GLN A 342 -14.38 6.32 0.42
C GLN A 342 -15.11 6.02 -0.90
N GLN A 343 -16.42 6.26 -0.95
CA GLN A 343 -17.22 6.06 -2.17
C GLN A 343 -16.80 7.04 -3.28
N ILE A 344 -16.56 8.32 -2.96
CA ILE A 344 -16.05 9.32 -3.92
C ILE A 344 -14.71 8.89 -4.52
N LYS A 345 -13.83 8.23 -3.75
CA LYS A 345 -12.53 7.76 -4.25
C LYS A 345 -12.61 6.62 -5.25
N VAL A 346 -13.67 5.82 -5.20
CA VAL A 346 -13.81 4.57 -5.96
C VAL A 346 -14.86 4.69 -7.07
N SER A 347 -15.73 5.70 -7.00
CA SER A 347 -16.87 5.86 -7.89
C SER A 347 -16.65 6.98 -8.90
N ASP A 348 -17.01 6.72 -10.17
CA ASP A 348 -17.09 7.74 -11.21
C ASP A 348 -18.40 8.57 -11.13
N ALA A 349 -19.21 8.38 -10.07
CA ALA A 349 -20.50 9.05 -9.91
C ALA A 349 -20.42 10.54 -9.51
N GLY A 350 -19.23 11.15 -9.59
CA GLY A 350 -19.02 12.57 -9.33
C GLY A 350 -19.53 13.02 -7.96
N VAL A 351 -20.55 13.89 -7.97
CA VAL A 351 -21.08 14.57 -6.78
C VAL A 351 -22.19 13.79 -6.06
N LEU A 352 -22.71 12.71 -6.66
CA LEU A 352 -23.81 11.92 -6.11
C LEU A 352 -23.60 11.45 -4.65
N PRO A 353 -22.40 10.98 -4.23
CA PRO A 353 -22.19 10.62 -2.82
C PRO A 353 -22.40 11.78 -1.84
N LEU A 354 -22.12 13.03 -2.26
CA LEU A 354 -22.39 14.24 -1.46
C LEU A 354 -23.88 14.59 -1.45
N GLU A 355 -24.60 14.42 -2.55
CA GLU A 355 -26.05 14.62 -2.61
C GLU A 355 -26.76 13.64 -1.66
N LEU A 356 -26.33 12.36 -1.69
CA LEU A 356 -26.82 11.36 -0.74
C LEU A 356 -26.45 11.70 0.70
N ALA A 357 -25.24 12.22 0.94
CA ALA A 357 -24.86 12.71 2.27
C ALA A 357 -25.78 13.85 2.74
N ALA A 358 -26.11 14.81 1.87
CA ALA A 358 -27.01 15.92 2.17
C ALA A 358 -28.38 15.42 2.65
N VAL A 359 -28.93 14.41 1.98
CA VAL A 359 -30.22 13.81 2.35
C VAL A 359 -30.09 12.99 3.63
N GLU A 360 -29.14 12.05 3.69
CA GLU A 360 -28.96 11.14 4.83
C GLU A 360 -28.65 11.89 6.14
N LEU A 361 -27.93 13.03 6.09
CA LEU A 361 -27.69 13.89 7.26
C LEU A 361 -28.95 14.57 7.80
N THR A 362 -29.99 14.72 6.97
CA THR A 362 -31.25 15.39 7.35
C THR A 362 -32.27 14.41 7.87
N LEU A 363 -32.25 13.17 7.36
CA LEU A 363 -33.08 12.08 7.84
C LEU A 363 -32.76 11.76 9.29
N GLU A 364 -33.77 11.43 10.08
CA GLU A 364 -33.54 10.88 11.40
C GLU A 364 -32.85 9.55 11.24
N SER A 365 -31.64 9.47 11.77
CA SER A 365 -31.09 8.18 12.15
C SER A 365 -31.93 7.67 13.33
N GLU A 366 -33.08 7.05 13.05
CA GLU A 366 -33.36 5.80 13.74
C GLU A 366 -32.24 4.85 13.34
N GLN A 367 -31.09 4.97 14.00
CA GLN A 367 -30.26 3.79 14.11
C GLN A 367 -31.12 2.82 14.92
N PRO A 368 -31.61 1.69 14.36
CA PRO A 368 -31.87 0.57 15.25
C PRO A 368 -30.57 0.40 16.04
N PRO A 369 -30.63 0.29 17.38
CA PRO A 369 -29.43 0.01 18.14
C PRO A 369 -28.74 -1.14 17.44
N LEU A 370 -27.42 -1.06 17.27
CA LEU A 370 -26.60 -2.20 16.91
C LEU A 370 -26.83 -3.28 17.98
N SER A 371 -27.93 -4.01 17.86
CA SER A 371 -28.14 -5.26 18.53
C SER A 371 -27.10 -6.13 17.87
N LYS A 372 -25.98 -6.30 18.57
CA LYS A 372 -25.27 -7.56 18.53
C LYS A 372 -26.35 -8.62 18.67
N LYS A 373 -26.74 -9.24 17.56
CA LYS A 373 -27.28 -10.60 17.59
C LYS A 373 -26.09 -11.49 17.93
N GLU A 374 -25.63 -11.41 19.17
CA GLU A 374 -25.18 -12.60 19.84
C GLU A 374 -26.41 -13.52 19.91
N PRO A 375 -26.33 -14.76 19.41
CA PRO A 375 -27.37 -15.72 19.71
C PRO A 375 -27.40 -15.91 21.23
N ALA A 376 -28.50 -15.49 21.85
CA ALA A 376 -28.76 -15.71 23.26
C ALA A 376 -28.80 -17.21 23.55
N ILE A 377 -27.70 -17.74 24.09
CA ILE A 377 -27.67 -19.04 24.74
C ILE A 377 -28.51 -18.89 26.01
N LYS A 378 -29.66 -19.56 26.06
CA LYS A 378 -30.46 -19.69 27.28
C LYS A 378 -29.59 -20.26 28.41
N PRO A 379 -29.59 -19.69 29.63
CA PRO A 379 -28.92 -20.31 30.75
C PRO A 379 -29.62 -21.63 31.08
N LEU A 380 -28.92 -22.75 30.95
CA LEU A 380 -29.34 -24.00 31.58
C LEU A 380 -29.18 -23.86 33.11
N PRO A 381 -30.08 -24.47 33.91
CA PRO A 381 -29.96 -24.49 35.35
C PRO A 381 -28.69 -25.24 35.79
N PRO A 382 -28.09 -24.87 36.95
CA PRO A 382 -26.85 -25.46 37.41
C PRO A 382 -27.07 -26.93 37.82
N SER A 383 -26.37 -27.84 37.15
CA SER A 383 -26.16 -29.21 37.64
C SER A 383 -24.91 -29.32 38.51
N PRO A 384 -24.87 -30.28 39.46
CA PRO A 384 -23.93 -30.27 40.57
C PRO A 384 -22.49 -30.49 40.15
N VAL A 385 -21.59 -29.76 40.80
CA VAL A 385 -20.13 -29.91 40.72
C VAL A 385 -19.72 -31.31 41.19
N GLN A 386 -19.05 -32.08 40.32
CA GLN A 386 -18.23 -33.21 40.73
C GLN A 386 -16.74 -32.79 40.76
N PRO A 387 -15.95 -33.30 41.73
CA PRO A 387 -14.57 -32.88 41.96
C PRO A 387 -13.58 -33.39 40.88
N PRO A 388 -12.40 -32.74 40.76
CA PRO A 388 -11.52 -32.93 39.62
C PRO A 388 -10.68 -34.21 39.74
N VAL A 389 -10.62 -34.99 38.67
CA VAL A 389 -9.65 -36.08 38.50
C VAL A 389 -8.45 -35.56 37.70
N ALA A 390 -7.25 -35.83 38.22
CA ALA A 390 -5.96 -35.36 37.73
C ALA A 390 -5.67 -35.77 36.27
N ARG A 391 -5.08 -34.83 35.52
CA ARG A 391 -4.55 -35.08 34.16
C ARG A 391 -3.17 -35.74 34.24
N PRO A 392 -2.92 -36.84 33.49
CA PRO A 392 -1.57 -37.27 33.20
C PRO A 392 -0.97 -36.44 32.05
N VAL A 393 0.33 -36.19 32.18
CA VAL A 393 1.23 -35.68 31.14
C VAL A 393 1.36 -36.73 30.04
N LEU A 394 1.14 -36.35 28.77
CA LEU A 394 1.54 -37.17 27.62
C LEU A 394 2.19 -36.32 26.50
N THR A 395 3.36 -36.84 26.17
CA THR A 395 4.35 -36.61 25.12
C THR A 395 3.82 -36.32 23.72
N ARG A 396 4.58 -35.46 23.01
CA ARG A 396 4.54 -35.27 21.55
C ARG A 396 4.71 -36.61 20.81
N ARG A 397 3.78 -36.89 19.89
CA ARG A 397 4.03 -37.70 18.70
C ARG A 397 3.40 -37.02 17.49
N SER A 398 4.16 -37.06 16.41
CA SER A 398 3.83 -36.70 15.04
C SER A 398 2.77 -37.65 14.48
N ASP A 399 1.67 -37.10 13.94
CA ASP A 399 0.86 -37.71 12.89
C ASP A 399 0.18 -36.59 12.09
N PHE A 400 0.32 -36.64 10.77
CA PHE A 400 -0.40 -35.79 9.83
C PHE A 400 -1.88 -36.20 9.85
N GLU A 401 -2.74 -35.37 10.43
CA GLU A 401 -4.19 -35.53 10.30
C GLU A 401 -4.72 -34.82 9.05
N GLN A 402 -5.40 -35.62 8.23
CA GLN A 402 -6.11 -35.26 7.01
C GLN A 402 -7.24 -34.27 7.33
N HIS A 403 -7.30 -33.14 6.61
CA HIS A 403 -8.46 -32.25 6.66
C HIS A 403 -9.69 -32.94 6.03
N PRO A 404 -10.89 -32.82 6.63
CA PRO A 404 -12.12 -33.34 6.04
C PRO A 404 -12.56 -32.47 4.84
N ALA A 405 -13.01 -33.12 3.77
CA ALA A 405 -13.49 -32.50 2.54
C ALA A 405 -14.80 -31.70 2.73
N PRO A 406 -15.01 -30.59 1.98
CA PRO A 406 -16.29 -29.86 1.97
C PRO A 406 -17.41 -30.66 1.26
N PRO A 407 -18.70 -30.32 1.49
CA PRO A 407 -19.83 -31.19 1.15
C PRO A 407 -20.04 -31.35 -0.36
N ARG A 408 -20.05 -32.60 -0.80
CA ARG A 408 -20.38 -33.04 -2.17
C ARG A 408 -21.85 -32.70 -2.51
N ARG A 409 -22.09 -31.92 -3.57
CA ARG A 409 -23.44 -31.81 -4.19
C ARG A 409 -23.58 -32.91 -5.25
N PRO A 410 -24.45 -33.92 -5.07
CA PRO A 410 -24.58 -35.02 -6.02
C PRO A 410 -25.27 -34.54 -7.31
N ALA A 411 -24.62 -34.79 -8.45
CA ALA A 411 -25.30 -34.75 -9.75
C ALA A 411 -26.13 -36.02 -9.91
N THR A 412 -27.44 -35.86 -10.14
CA THR A 412 -28.35 -36.94 -10.51
C THR A 412 -28.08 -37.39 -11.94
N ALA A 413 -27.25 -38.42 -12.13
CA ALA A 413 -27.20 -39.17 -13.39
C ALA A 413 -26.85 -40.65 -13.10
N GLN A 414 -27.84 -41.52 -13.27
CA GLN A 414 -27.67 -42.98 -13.27
C GLN A 414 -27.23 -43.41 -14.68
N ASN A 415 -26.20 -44.26 -14.75
CA ASN A 415 -25.49 -44.78 -15.95
C ASN A 415 -24.52 -43.81 -16.64
N VAL A 416 -23.38 -43.55 -15.99
CA VAL A 416 -22.18 -42.96 -16.60
C VAL A 416 -21.46 -44.06 -17.39
N LYS A 417 -21.31 -43.91 -18.71
CA LYS A 417 -20.52 -44.85 -19.55
C LYS A 417 -19.02 -44.53 -19.55
N THR A 418 -18.67 -43.32 -19.16
CA THR A 418 -17.30 -42.80 -19.20
C THR A 418 -16.44 -43.42 -18.10
N THR A 419 -15.29 -44.00 -18.45
CA THR A 419 -14.31 -44.47 -17.47
C THR A 419 -13.25 -43.41 -17.18
N ILE A 420 -12.55 -43.52 -16.04
CA ILE A 420 -11.46 -42.57 -15.69
C ILE A 420 -10.31 -42.59 -16.72
N GLU A 421 -10.10 -43.72 -17.38
CA GLU A 421 -9.10 -43.87 -18.43
C GLU A 421 -9.47 -43.04 -19.68
N ASP A 422 -10.77 -42.98 -20.02
CA ASP A 422 -11.26 -42.10 -21.10
C ASP A 422 -11.03 -40.61 -20.78
N VAL A 423 -11.20 -40.23 -19.51
CA VAL A 423 -10.96 -38.85 -19.04
C VAL A 423 -9.47 -38.50 -19.10
N ARG A 424 -8.59 -39.42 -18.72
CA ARG A 424 -7.14 -39.22 -18.82
C ARG A 424 -6.69 -39.08 -20.27
N ASN A 425 -7.21 -39.92 -21.16
CA ASN A 425 -6.86 -39.91 -22.58
C ASN A 425 -7.30 -38.63 -23.30
N ARG A 426 -8.41 -38.02 -22.86
CA ARG A 426 -8.97 -36.80 -23.46
C ARG A 426 -8.79 -35.55 -22.59
N TRP A 427 -7.88 -35.61 -21.61
CA TRP A 427 -7.56 -34.48 -20.73
C TRP A 427 -7.09 -33.23 -21.49
N PRO A 428 -6.18 -33.32 -22.50
CA PRO A 428 -5.75 -32.14 -23.25
C PRO A 428 -6.89 -31.44 -24.00
N ASP A 429 -7.87 -32.21 -24.51
CA ASP A 429 -9.04 -31.66 -25.19
C ASP A 429 -10.00 -30.99 -24.22
N PHE A 430 -10.14 -31.54 -23.00
CA PHE A 430 -10.90 -30.91 -21.91
C PHE A 430 -10.28 -29.57 -21.49
N VAL A 431 -8.95 -29.50 -21.31
CA VAL A 431 -8.26 -28.24 -20.98
C VAL A 431 -8.46 -27.19 -22.08
N ARG A 432 -8.43 -27.60 -23.36
CA ARG A 432 -8.68 -26.70 -24.49
C ARG A 432 -10.12 -26.16 -24.50
N ALA A 433 -11.11 -27.04 -24.33
CA ALA A 433 -12.52 -26.65 -24.27
C ALA A 433 -12.83 -25.69 -23.10
N VAL A 434 -12.19 -25.92 -21.94
CA VAL A 434 -12.29 -24.98 -20.81
C VAL A 434 -11.67 -23.63 -21.15
N GLY A 435 -10.58 -23.60 -21.92
CA GLY A 435 -9.92 -22.38 -22.37
C GLY A 435 -10.77 -21.50 -23.30
N GLU A 436 -11.68 -22.10 -24.07
CA GLU A 436 -12.66 -21.39 -24.91
C GLU A 436 -13.77 -20.73 -24.08
N LEU A 437 -14.13 -21.32 -22.94
CA LEU A 437 -15.17 -20.82 -22.05
C LEU A 437 -14.63 -19.86 -20.98
N ASN A 438 -13.39 -20.06 -20.53
CA ASN A 438 -12.73 -19.24 -19.51
C ASN A 438 -11.21 -19.30 -19.65
N HIS A 439 -10.62 -18.23 -20.19
CA HIS A 439 -9.17 -18.12 -20.46
C HIS A 439 -8.27 -18.25 -19.22
N SER A 440 -8.82 -18.16 -18.01
CA SER A 440 -8.04 -18.17 -16.77
C SER A 440 -7.86 -19.56 -16.15
N LEU A 441 -8.66 -20.56 -16.55
CA LEU A 441 -8.65 -21.91 -15.98
C LEU A 441 -7.63 -22.88 -16.60
N PRO A 442 -7.21 -22.78 -17.88
CA PRO A 442 -6.22 -23.70 -18.47
C PRO A 442 -4.89 -23.75 -17.70
N PHE A 443 -4.43 -22.61 -17.18
CA PHE A 443 -3.22 -22.55 -16.35
C PHE A 443 -3.33 -23.43 -15.11
N VAL A 444 -4.50 -23.46 -14.46
CA VAL A 444 -4.75 -24.26 -13.26
C VAL A 444 -4.88 -25.73 -13.62
N LEU A 445 -5.57 -26.06 -14.72
CA LEU A 445 -5.78 -27.44 -15.17
C LEU A 445 -4.51 -28.09 -15.74
N ASN A 446 -3.57 -27.32 -16.31
CA ASN A 446 -2.27 -27.83 -16.75
C ASN A 446 -1.40 -28.31 -15.59
N VAL A 447 -1.59 -27.74 -14.39
CA VAL A 447 -0.88 -28.13 -13.16
C VAL A 447 -1.76 -29.02 -12.28
N SER A 448 -2.81 -29.61 -12.86
CA SER A 448 -3.76 -30.49 -12.17
C SER A 448 -3.96 -31.77 -12.97
N ALA A 449 -4.39 -32.85 -12.29
CA ALA A 449 -4.62 -34.14 -12.93
C ALA A 449 -5.97 -34.75 -12.49
N PRO A 450 -6.66 -35.51 -13.35
CA PRO A 450 -7.86 -36.22 -12.97
C PRO A 450 -7.52 -37.40 -12.03
N LEU A 451 -7.97 -37.31 -10.78
CA LEU A 451 -7.69 -38.30 -9.73
C LEU A 451 -8.64 -39.50 -9.80
N ARG A 452 -9.95 -39.23 -9.86
CA ARG A 452 -11.01 -40.25 -9.80
C ARG A 452 -12.32 -39.73 -10.37
N LEU A 453 -13.16 -40.65 -10.84
CA LEU A 453 -14.54 -40.40 -11.24
C LEU A 453 -15.46 -41.17 -10.30
N GLU A 454 -16.14 -40.48 -9.37
CA GLU A 454 -17.03 -41.09 -8.38
C GLU A 454 -18.47 -40.59 -8.62
N GLN A 455 -19.42 -41.50 -8.86
CA GLN A 455 -20.86 -41.20 -8.96
C GLN A 455 -21.19 -40.02 -9.91
N GLY A 456 -20.55 -39.97 -11.10
CA GLY A 456 -20.76 -38.90 -12.07
C GLY A 456 -20.09 -37.57 -11.71
N THR A 457 -19.18 -37.55 -10.74
CA THR A 457 -18.37 -36.39 -10.38
C THR A 457 -16.90 -36.66 -10.66
N LEU A 458 -16.29 -35.82 -11.50
CA LEU A 458 -14.86 -35.81 -11.80
C LEU A 458 -14.12 -35.06 -10.69
N VAL A 459 -13.22 -35.77 -10.01
CA VAL A 459 -12.35 -35.19 -8.98
C VAL A 459 -10.99 -34.86 -9.58
N ILE A 460 -10.66 -33.58 -9.58
CA ILE A 460 -9.40 -33.02 -10.09
C ILE A 460 -8.45 -32.79 -8.91
N GLY A 461 -7.24 -33.33 -9.02
CA GLY A 461 -6.19 -33.17 -8.03
C GLY A 461 -5.26 -32.02 -8.38
N SER A 462 -4.95 -31.17 -7.42
CA SER A 462 -3.82 -30.23 -7.51
C SER A 462 -2.97 -30.28 -6.25
N ARG A 463 -1.67 -29.99 -6.37
CA ARG A 463 -0.74 -29.89 -5.22
C ARG A 463 -0.96 -28.62 -4.40
N TYR A 464 -1.59 -27.60 -4.98
CA TYR A 464 -1.73 -26.28 -4.36
C TYR A 464 -3.18 -26.06 -3.87
N PRO A 465 -3.40 -25.78 -2.56
CA PRO A 465 -4.73 -25.50 -2.01
C PRO A 465 -5.48 -24.38 -2.74
N PHE A 466 -4.77 -23.34 -3.16
CA PHE A 466 -5.31 -22.21 -3.92
C PHE A 466 -5.91 -22.62 -5.27
N HIS A 467 -5.30 -23.60 -5.95
CA HIS A 467 -5.83 -24.10 -7.23
C HIS A 467 -7.11 -24.91 -7.03
N CYS A 468 -7.19 -25.68 -5.95
CA CYS A 468 -8.41 -26.42 -5.60
C CYS A 468 -9.56 -25.48 -5.20
N GLU A 469 -9.28 -24.44 -4.41
CA GLU A 469 -10.29 -23.41 -4.06
C GLU A 469 -10.85 -22.75 -5.31
N ARG A 470 -9.97 -22.33 -6.23
CA ARG A 470 -10.35 -21.65 -7.47
C ARG A 470 -11.16 -22.53 -8.43
N LEU A 471 -10.85 -23.83 -8.52
CA LEU A 471 -11.66 -24.78 -9.32
C LEU A 471 -13.03 -25.08 -8.68
N ASN A 472 -13.15 -24.96 -7.36
CA ASN A 472 -14.39 -25.19 -6.62
C ASN A 472 -15.29 -23.94 -6.51
N GLU A 473 -14.86 -22.78 -7.01
CA GLU A 473 -15.70 -21.56 -7.05
C GLU A 473 -16.95 -21.76 -7.93
N GLU A 474 -18.12 -21.30 -7.47
CA GLU A 474 -19.40 -21.47 -8.18
C GLU A 474 -19.38 -20.89 -9.60
N LYS A 475 -18.60 -19.82 -9.82
CA LYS A 475 -18.43 -19.18 -11.14
C LYS A 475 -17.73 -20.08 -12.16
N HIS A 476 -16.80 -20.92 -11.71
CA HIS A 476 -15.99 -21.79 -12.58
C HIS A 476 -16.63 -23.17 -12.77
N TYR A 477 -17.41 -23.62 -11.79
CA TYR A 477 -18.13 -24.88 -11.81
C TYR A 477 -19.01 -25.07 -13.07
N LEU A 478 -19.73 -24.01 -13.48
CA LEU A 478 -20.59 -24.07 -14.67
C LEU A 478 -19.79 -24.26 -15.97
N SER A 479 -18.66 -23.56 -16.11
CA SER A 479 -17.77 -23.68 -17.27
C SER A 479 -17.11 -25.06 -17.36
N LEU A 480 -16.68 -25.61 -16.22
CA LEU A 480 -16.09 -26.94 -16.16
C LEU A 480 -17.10 -28.03 -16.52
N ARG A 481 -18.34 -27.92 -16.03
CA ARG A 481 -19.41 -28.87 -16.37
C ARG A 481 -19.83 -28.78 -17.84
N ALA A 482 -19.90 -27.57 -18.41
CA ALA A 482 -20.17 -27.38 -19.83
C ALA A 482 -19.08 -28.02 -20.72
N ALA A 483 -17.80 -27.86 -20.34
CA ALA A 483 -16.70 -28.53 -21.03
C ALA A 483 -16.76 -30.07 -20.88
N CYS A 484 -17.19 -30.58 -19.73
CA CYS A 484 -17.42 -32.02 -19.56
C CYS A 484 -18.52 -32.55 -20.50
N ALA A 485 -19.63 -31.83 -20.63
CA ALA A 485 -20.72 -32.19 -21.55
C ALA A 485 -20.26 -32.17 -23.02
N GLN A 486 -19.44 -31.18 -23.40
CA GLN A 486 -18.92 -31.06 -24.77
C GLN A 486 -17.94 -32.18 -25.15
N ILE A 487 -17.04 -32.55 -24.24
CA ILE A 487 -15.99 -33.54 -24.52
C ILE A 487 -16.48 -34.96 -24.26
N PHE A 488 -17.07 -35.22 -23.10
CA PHE A 488 -17.45 -36.56 -22.68
C PHE A 488 -18.90 -36.93 -23.03
N GLY A 489 -19.70 -35.98 -23.53
CA GLY A 489 -21.09 -36.22 -23.92
C GLY A 489 -22.05 -36.42 -22.74
N GLU A 490 -21.57 -36.22 -21.51
CA GLU A 490 -22.31 -36.41 -20.25
C GLU A 490 -22.08 -35.21 -19.32
N GLU A 491 -23.13 -34.76 -18.61
CA GLU A 491 -23.03 -33.68 -17.62
C GLU A 491 -22.42 -34.20 -16.31
N LEU A 492 -21.09 -34.27 -16.26
CA LEU A 492 -20.35 -34.65 -15.06
C LEU A 492 -20.27 -33.47 -14.07
N GLY A 493 -20.46 -33.75 -12.78
CA GLY A 493 -20.07 -32.82 -11.72
C GLY A 493 -18.55 -32.68 -11.66
N VAL A 494 -18.04 -31.54 -11.20
CA VAL A 494 -16.58 -31.33 -11.06
C VAL A 494 -16.25 -30.88 -9.64
N ALA A 495 -15.27 -31.51 -9.01
CA ALA A 495 -14.75 -31.14 -7.70
C ALA A 495 -13.22 -31.17 -7.72
N ALA A 496 -12.58 -30.31 -6.93
CA ALA A 496 -11.13 -30.29 -6.80
C ALA A 496 -10.67 -30.59 -5.37
N GLU A 497 -9.66 -31.44 -5.22
CA GLU A 497 -9.09 -31.86 -3.93
C GLU A 497 -7.55 -31.73 -3.95
N VAL A 498 -6.96 -31.42 -2.80
CA VAL A 498 -5.49 -31.35 -2.69
C VAL A 498 -4.93 -32.78 -2.67
N SER A 499 -3.99 -33.09 -3.57
CA SER A 499 -3.36 -34.40 -3.63
C SER A 499 -1.91 -34.33 -4.07
N ASP A 500 -1.04 -35.05 -3.35
CA ASP A 500 0.38 -35.24 -3.68
C ASP A 500 0.61 -36.29 -4.78
N ALA A 501 -0.45 -36.95 -5.26
CA ALA A 501 -0.38 -37.99 -6.29
C ALA A 501 -0.29 -37.43 -7.73
N VAL A 502 -0.16 -36.11 -7.89
CA VAL A 502 0.03 -35.45 -9.20
C VAL A 502 1.53 -35.53 -9.57
N PRO A 503 1.91 -36.16 -10.71
CA PRO A 503 3.31 -36.28 -11.12
C PRO A 503 3.99 -34.90 -11.25
N GLU A 504 5.26 -34.82 -10.86
CA GLU A 504 6.08 -33.60 -10.91
C GLU A 504 6.31 -33.08 -12.34
N ASP A 505 6.11 -33.95 -13.35
CA ASP A 505 6.36 -33.71 -14.78
C ASP A 505 5.08 -33.67 -15.65
N ALA A 506 3.98 -33.07 -15.15
CA ALA A 506 2.83 -32.69 -15.99
C ALA A 506 2.95 -31.27 -16.58
N ALA A 507 4.10 -30.60 -16.39
CA ALA A 507 4.57 -29.63 -17.37
C ALA A 507 5.01 -30.44 -18.59
N GLY A 508 4.08 -30.67 -19.52
CA GLY A 508 4.41 -31.33 -20.78
C GLY A 508 5.66 -30.71 -21.35
N GLU A 509 6.59 -31.56 -21.82
CA GLU A 509 7.62 -31.17 -22.76
C GLU A 509 6.97 -30.25 -23.79
N VAL A 510 7.21 -28.95 -23.68
CA VAL A 510 6.97 -28.04 -24.77
C VAL A 510 8.01 -28.45 -25.79
N ALA A 511 7.61 -29.35 -26.70
CA ALA A 511 8.33 -29.54 -27.95
C ALA A 511 8.63 -28.13 -28.46
N PRO A 512 9.90 -27.77 -28.73
CA PRO A 512 10.24 -26.42 -29.12
C PRO A 512 9.36 -26.07 -30.32
N LEU A 513 8.58 -24.99 -30.19
CA LEU A 513 7.83 -24.37 -31.27
C LEU A 513 8.83 -23.92 -32.34
N THR A 514 9.30 -24.88 -33.12
CA THR A 514 9.98 -24.71 -34.40
C THR A 514 8.90 -24.87 -35.47
N ALA A 515 7.83 -24.09 -35.35
CA ALA A 515 6.99 -23.77 -36.48
C ALA A 515 7.54 -22.47 -37.09
N PRO A 516 7.81 -22.40 -38.40
CA PRO A 516 8.33 -21.19 -39.03
C PRO A 516 7.39 -20.00 -38.81
N VAL A 517 7.98 -18.82 -38.61
CA VAL A 517 7.40 -17.53 -38.16
C VAL A 517 6.41 -16.89 -39.17
N ASP A 518 5.68 -17.67 -39.96
CA ASP A 518 4.82 -17.14 -41.03
C ASP A 518 3.32 -17.45 -40.92
N THR A 519 2.84 -18.08 -39.84
CA THR A 519 1.44 -18.52 -39.74
C THR A 519 0.57 -17.90 -38.66
N ASP A 520 1.07 -16.97 -37.83
CA ASP A 520 0.25 -16.26 -36.84
C ASP A 520 -0.04 -14.80 -37.28
N PRO A 521 -1.28 -14.49 -37.73
CA PRO A 521 -1.66 -13.16 -38.18
C PRO A 521 -1.56 -12.09 -37.08
N ALA A 522 -1.75 -12.49 -35.82
CA ALA A 522 -1.70 -11.56 -34.69
C ALA A 522 -0.26 -11.16 -34.38
N LEU A 523 0.68 -12.11 -34.45
CA LEU A 523 2.10 -11.85 -34.23
C LEU A 523 2.70 -10.98 -35.33
N LYS A 524 2.28 -11.20 -36.59
CA LYS A 524 2.69 -10.39 -37.74
C LYS A 524 2.21 -8.95 -37.63
N ALA A 525 0.96 -8.74 -37.22
CA ALA A 525 0.40 -7.39 -37.00
C ALA A 525 1.15 -6.62 -35.90
N VAL A 526 1.61 -7.30 -34.85
CA VAL A 526 2.37 -6.68 -33.75
C VAL A 526 3.82 -6.39 -34.17
N LEU A 527 4.46 -7.29 -34.93
CA LEU A 527 5.82 -7.08 -35.44
C LEU A 527 5.88 -5.96 -36.49
N ASP A 528 4.89 -5.88 -37.38
CA ASP A 528 4.79 -4.81 -38.39
C ASP A 528 4.50 -3.44 -37.73
N ALA A 529 3.72 -3.41 -36.65
CA ALA A 529 3.42 -2.17 -35.93
C ALA A 529 4.59 -1.64 -35.09
N LEU A 530 5.45 -2.53 -34.58
CA LEU A 530 6.50 -2.17 -33.60
C LEU A 530 7.92 -2.28 -34.15
N GLY A 531 8.11 -2.73 -35.40
CA GLY A 531 9.41 -2.77 -36.08
C GLY A 531 10.45 -3.68 -35.42
N GLY A 532 10.02 -4.66 -34.61
CA GLY A 532 10.88 -5.57 -33.87
C GLY A 532 11.17 -6.87 -34.63
N LYS A 533 12.28 -7.55 -34.27
CA LYS A 533 12.54 -8.94 -34.64
C LYS A 533 12.43 -9.81 -33.38
N VAL A 534 11.84 -11.00 -33.52
CA VAL A 534 11.82 -12.02 -32.46
C VAL A 534 13.24 -12.57 -32.33
N VAL A 535 13.85 -12.47 -31.13
CA VAL A 535 15.17 -13.05 -30.81
C VAL A 535 14.98 -14.30 -29.97
#